data_AF-A0A679EJT0-F1
#
_entry.id   AF-A0A679EJT0-F1
#
_cell.length_a   1.000
_cell.length_b   1.000
_cell.length_c   1.000
_cell.angle_alpha   90.00
_cell.angle_beta   90.00
_cell.angle_gamma   90.00
#
_symmetry.space_group_name_H-M   'P 1'
#
loop_
_entity.id
_entity.type
_entity.pdbx_description
1 polymer ?
#
loop_
_entity_poly.entity_id
_entity_poly.type
_entity_poly.pdbx_seq_one_letter_code
_entity_poly.pdbx_strand_id
1 'polypeptide(L)'
;MIGTGASYGSFWSNHEGSWMLWLGLVMVLLAFGSQKVDLSNTSFFYPEKKEDKKNRSETAQFPQGLHASIFWKHAWYYFQIPGLFWAYNLIISSPFLRMSVVYDEPFDYANGLGLVPALQDTALACHPPLLFFGLAFCALIWYLGMILFSKETSAYPIYAQKVFLWYEWAIGCTFGILTVGLAWGGFWAYSELGWGSYWFWDPVENAGLLPWLVVACLFHRQVQRKRSIQVEKNLIENHGLWIIGGISLWPLSLFSTWGVRSGIFTSVHSFAAETSKTFALISLVSFFVFLWCFYATIALLRKSNVRHPKGKYLQQGLWVGLFFILWVAFGTYGPILWTVLGQDELHVGAAFFNPWVGAVGIVLGWLLIQSNIQSQKRARK
;
A
#
# COMPACT_ATOMS: atom_id res chain seq x y z
N MET A 1 -21.73 23.09 33.97
CA MET A 1 -22.39 22.71 32.71
C MET A 1 -21.60 21.56 32.12
N ILE A 2 -22.29 20.44 31.92
CA ILE A 2 -21.73 19.14 31.56
C ILE A 2 -21.29 19.20 30.09
N GLY A 3 -19.98 19.32 29.87
CA GLY A 3 -19.38 19.23 28.54
C GLY A 3 -19.19 17.77 28.18
N THR A 4 -20.13 17.21 27.42
CA THR A 4 -20.11 15.86 26.87
C THR A 4 -19.08 15.73 25.73
N GLY A 5 -17.81 16.01 26.01
CA GLY A 5 -16.71 15.66 25.14
C GLY A 5 -16.29 14.23 25.45
N ALA A 6 -16.92 13.24 24.79
CA ALA A 6 -16.39 11.89 24.80
C ALA A 6 -14.91 11.95 24.37
N SER A 7 -14.02 11.60 25.28
CA SER A 7 -12.57 11.74 25.08
C SER A 7 -12.12 10.78 23.99
N TYR A 8 -11.86 11.32 22.80
CA TYR A 8 -11.20 10.60 21.70
C TYR A 8 -9.81 10.08 22.09
N GLY A 9 -9.26 10.49 23.24
CA GLY A 9 -7.96 10.06 23.75
C GLY A 9 -7.79 8.54 23.86
N SER A 10 -8.84 7.77 24.19
CA SER A 10 -8.71 6.30 24.29
C SER A 10 -8.54 5.60 22.94
N PHE A 11 -8.86 6.27 21.82
CA PHE A 11 -8.61 5.76 20.47
C PHE A 11 -7.14 5.94 20.04
N TRP A 12 -6.43 6.87 20.68
CA TRP A 12 -5.12 7.38 20.27
C TRP A 12 -4.02 7.16 21.31
N SER A 13 -4.36 6.93 22.58
CA SER A 13 -3.41 6.74 23.66
C SER A 13 -2.89 5.31 23.65
N ASN A 14 -1.69 5.10 23.10
CA ASN A 14 -0.78 3.95 23.28
C ASN A 14 -1.35 2.52 23.13
N HIS A 15 -2.61 2.36 22.76
CA HIS A 15 -3.12 1.08 22.34
C HIS A 15 -2.83 0.90 20.87
N GLU A 16 -2.00 -0.08 20.60
CA GLU A 16 -1.83 -0.78 19.33
C GLU A 16 -3.16 -1.47 18.87
N GLY A 17 -4.33 -0.97 19.31
CA GLY A 17 -5.66 -1.55 19.20
C GLY A 17 -6.66 -0.90 18.30
N SER A 18 -6.42 0.35 17.88
CA SER A 18 -7.10 0.90 16.70
C SER A 18 -6.77 0.08 15.43
N TRP A 19 -5.65 -0.65 15.46
CA TRP A 19 -5.15 -1.56 14.42
C TRP A 19 -5.99 -2.82 14.19
N MET A 20 -6.70 -3.29 15.21
CA MET A 20 -7.55 -4.49 15.11
C MET A 20 -8.72 -4.29 14.14
N LEU A 21 -9.17 -3.04 13.97
CA LEU A 21 -10.25 -2.67 13.05
C LEU A 21 -9.77 -2.73 11.58
N TRP A 22 -8.51 -2.39 11.33
CA TRP A 22 -7.88 -2.43 10.01
C TRP A 22 -7.41 -3.82 9.61
N LEU A 23 -6.82 -4.57 10.53
CA LEU A 23 -6.47 -5.98 10.34
C LEU A 23 -7.72 -6.86 10.24
N GLY A 24 -8.76 -6.57 11.03
CA GLY A 24 -10.08 -7.20 10.90
C GLY A 24 -10.72 -6.92 9.54
N LEU A 25 -10.57 -5.70 9.00
CA LEU A 25 -10.98 -5.40 7.64
C LEU A 25 -10.12 -6.15 6.59
N VAL A 26 -8.82 -6.27 6.77
CA VAL A 26 -7.96 -7.10 5.91
C VAL A 26 -8.46 -8.55 5.95
N MET A 27 -8.78 -9.11 7.11
CA MET A 27 -9.37 -10.45 7.24
C MET A 27 -10.73 -10.57 6.57
N VAL A 28 -11.60 -9.58 6.72
CA VAL A 28 -12.92 -9.54 6.08
C VAL A 28 -12.78 -9.44 4.57
N LEU A 29 -11.89 -8.60 4.05
CA LEU A 29 -11.63 -8.47 2.61
C LEU A 29 -11.01 -9.73 2.01
N LEU A 30 -10.13 -10.40 2.75
CA LEU A 30 -9.54 -11.68 2.36
C LEU A 30 -10.54 -12.84 2.46
N ALA A 31 -11.42 -12.83 3.46
CA ALA A 31 -12.55 -13.76 3.59
C ALA A 31 -13.58 -13.54 2.48
N PHE A 32 -13.92 -12.31 2.13
CA PHE A 32 -14.79 -11.99 0.98
C PHE A 32 -14.15 -12.39 -0.36
N GLY A 33 -12.85 -12.12 -0.53
CA GLY A 33 -12.08 -12.51 -1.72
C GLY A 33 -11.97 -14.03 -1.90
N SER A 34 -11.97 -14.80 -0.80
CA SER A 34 -11.90 -16.27 -0.83
C SER A 34 -13.29 -16.95 -0.92
N GLN A 35 -14.35 -16.37 -0.35
CA GLN A 35 -15.69 -16.99 -0.31
C GLN A 35 -16.53 -16.73 -1.57
N LYS A 36 -16.33 -15.61 -2.29
CA LYS A 36 -17.09 -15.28 -3.52
C LYS A 36 -16.42 -15.70 -4.82
N VAL A 37 -15.31 -16.42 -4.77
CA VAL A 37 -14.82 -17.14 -5.95
C VAL A 37 -15.63 -18.42 -6.10
N ASP A 38 -16.94 -18.26 -6.27
CA ASP A 38 -17.75 -19.28 -6.92
C ASP A 38 -17.30 -19.32 -8.38
N LEU A 39 -16.39 -20.23 -8.70
CA LEU A 39 -15.87 -20.43 -10.05
C LEU A 39 -17.00 -20.78 -11.05
N SER A 40 -18.18 -21.15 -10.55
CA SER A 40 -19.34 -21.50 -11.37
C SER A 40 -20.16 -20.30 -11.86
N ASN A 41 -20.07 -19.11 -11.24
CA ASN A 41 -20.92 -17.96 -11.59
C ASN A 41 -20.09 -16.72 -11.93
N THR A 42 -19.92 -16.44 -13.23
CA THR A 42 -19.16 -15.30 -13.79
C THR A 42 -20.06 -14.14 -14.27
N SER A 43 -21.37 -14.27 -14.08
CA SER A 43 -22.40 -13.38 -14.66
C SER A 43 -22.40 -11.93 -14.15
N PHE A 44 -21.80 -11.65 -12.99
CA PHE A 44 -21.80 -10.31 -12.39
C PHE A 44 -20.82 -9.33 -13.05
N PHE A 45 -19.69 -9.81 -13.59
CA PHE A 45 -18.66 -8.95 -14.20
C PHE A 45 -18.60 -9.05 -15.73
N TYR A 46 -19.15 -10.12 -16.31
CA TYR A 46 -19.32 -10.29 -17.76
C TYR A 46 -20.75 -10.77 -18.03
N PRO A 47 -21.59 -10.01 -18.75
CA PRO A 47 -22.83 -10.55 -19.30
C PRO A 47 -22.43 -11.61 -20.34
N GLU A 48 -22.63 -12.89 -20.01
CA GLU A 48 -22.31 -14.01 -20.90
C GLU A 48 -23.19 -14.00 -22.15
N LYS A 49 -22.59 -14.24 -23.33
CA LYS A 49 -23.36 -14.55 -24.53
C LYS A 49 -23.97 -15.95 -24.38
N LYS A 50 -25.17 -16.17 -24.95
CA LYS A 50 -25.93 -17.43 -24.82
C LYS A 50 -25.15 -18.70 -25.23
N GLU A 51 -24.16 -18.59 -26.12
CA GLU A 51 -23.31 -19.71 -26.55
C GLU A 51 -22.36 -20.23 -25.46
N ASP A 52 -21.84 -19.37 -24.58
CA ASP A 52 -20.89 -19.77 -23.52
C ASP A 52 -21.55 -20.61 -22.42
N LYS A 53 -22.87 -20.49 -22.23
CA LYS A 53 -23.63 -21.29 -21.27
C LYS A 53 -23.68 -22.78 -21.62
N LYS A 54 -23.66 -23.13 -22.91
CA LYS A 54 -23.80 -24.52 -23.37
C LYS A 54 -22.51 -25.34 -23.20
N ASN A 55 -21.34 -24.69 -23.29
CA ASN A 55 -20.04 -25.35 -23.09
C ASN A 55 -19.67 -25.55 -21.61
N ARG A 56 -20.31 -24.82 -20.69
CA ARG A 56 -19.99 -24.85 -19.26
C ARG A 56 -20.59 -26.03 -18.51
N SER A 57 -21.70 -26.60 -19.00
CA SER A 57 -22.33 -27.77 -18.37
C SER A 57 -21.48 -29.04 -18.45
N GLU A 58 -20.47 -29.08 -19.33
CA GLU A 58 -19.58 -30.23 -19.50
C GLU A 58 -18.19 -30.05 -18.88
N THR A 59 -17.77 -28.85 -18.45
CA THR A 59 -16.35 -28.55 -18.15
C THR A 59 -16.02 -28.04 -16.74
N ALA A 60 -16.95 -27.95 -15.79
CA ALA A 60 -16.67 -27.30 -14.50
C ALA A 60 -17.04 -28.13 -13.27
N GLN A 61 -16.66 -29.41 -13.21
CA GLN A 61 -16.48 -30.10 -11.93
C GLN A 61 -14.99 -30.05 -11.56
N PHE A 62 -14.64 -29.10 -10.69
CA PHE A 62 -13.32 -29.06 -10.09
C PHE A 62 -13.12 -30.31 -9.21
N PRO A 63 -11.98 -31.03 -9.31
CA PRO A 63 -11.71 -32.17 -8.45
C PRO A 63 -11.79 -31.75 -6.98
N GLN A 64 -12.49 -32.53 -6.14
CA GLN A 64 -12.72 -32.21 -4.72
C GLN A 64 -11.44 -31.95 -3.90
N GLY A 65 -10.28 -32.46 -4.34
CA GLY A 65 -8.97 -32.19 -3.72
C GLY A 65 -8.27 -30.89 -4.15
N LEU A 66 -8.66 -30.28 -5.28
CA LEU A 66 -8.03 -29.05 -5.78
C LEU A 66 -8.38 -27.85 -4.88
N HIS A 67 -9.59 -27.83 -4.32
CA HIS A 67 -10.05 -26.78 -3.41
C HIS A 67 -9.24 -26.72 -2.12
N ALA A 68 -8.90 -27.87 -1.52
CA ALA A 68 -8.09 -27.92 -0.30
C ALA A 68 -6.64 -27.47 -0.54
N SER A 69 -6.02 -27.92 -1.65
CA SER A 69 -4.66 -27.49 -2.01
C SER A 69 -4.57 -25.98 -2.28
N ILE A 70 -5.56 -25.43 -2.99
CA ILE A 70 -5.65 -23.98 -3.23
C ILE A 70 -5.83 -23.25 -1.89
N PHE A 71 -6.76 -23.69 -1.04
CA PHE A 71 -7.02 -23.08 0.26
C PHE A 71 -5.75 -22.98 1.13
N TRP A 72 -5.02 -24.08 1.32
CA TRP A 72 -3.81 -24.08 2.13
C TRP A 72 -2.71 -23.18 1.58
N LYS A 73 -2.59 -23.04 0.26
CA LYS A 73 -1.65 -22.09 -0.36
C LYS A 73 -2.05 -20.63 -0.15
N HIS A 74 -3.34 -20.33 -0.20
CA HIS A 74 -3.84 -18.98 0.08
C HIS A 74 -3.62 -18.64 1.55
N ALA A 75 -3.90 -19.58 2.45
CA ALA A 75 -3.55 -19.47 3.87
C ALA A 75 -2.03 -19.24 4.04
N TRP A 76 -1.19 -19.96 3.30
CA TRP A 76 0.26 -19.76 3.34
C TRP A 76 0.67 -18.34 2.95
N TYR A 77 0.24 -17.81 1.80
CA TYR A 77 0.58 -16.42 1.39
C TYR A 77 0.08 -15.38 2.39
N TYR A 78 -1.02 -15.66 3.07
CA TYR A 78 -1.55 -14.83 4.15
C TYR A 78 -0.69 -14.85 5.41
N PHE A 79 -0.27 -16.05 5.87
CA PHE A 79 0.52 -16.24 7.08
C PHE A 79 2.00 -15.83 6.96
N GLN A 80 2.42 -15.31 5.81
CA GLN A 80 3.75 -14.69 5.63
C GLN A 80 3.84 -13.36 6.40
N ILE A 81 4.43 -12.33 5.81
CA ILE A 81 4.69 -11.03 6.45
C ILE A 81 3.42 -10.40 7.07
N PRO A 82 2.24 -10.39 6.40
CA PRO A 82 1.02 -9.86 7.03
C PRO A 82 0.59 -10.65 8.28
N GLY A 83 0.56 -11.98 8.21
CA GLY A 83 0.16 -12.82 9.34
C GLY A 83 1.14 -12.77 10.52
N LEU A 84 2.46 -12.70 10.26
CA LEU A 84 3.47 -12.51 11.30
C LEU A 84 3.29 -11.19 12.04
N PHE A 85 3.03 -10.12 11.29
CA PHE A 85 2.78 -8.82 11.89
C PHE A 85 1.45 -8.77 12.66
N TRP A 86 0.43 -9.48 12.18
CA TRP A 86 -0.80 -9.65 12.95
C TRP A 86 -0.57 -10.40 14.26
N ALA A 87 0.20 -11.49 14.22
CA ALA A 87 0.56 -12.25 15.41
C ALA A 87 1.37 -11.39 16.41
N TYR A 88 2.28 -10.55 15.91
CA TYR A 88 2.97 -9.54 16.73
C TYR A 88 1.98 -8.63 17.45
N ASN A 89 1.02 -8.04 16.73
CA ASN A 89 0.00 -7.16 17.31
C ASN A 89 -0.85 -7.88 18.35
N LEU A 90 -1.23 -9.14 18.13
CA LEU A 90 -2.07 -9.86 19.10
C LEU A 90 -1.33 -10.30 20.37
N ILE A 91 -0.07 -10.73 20.22
CA ILE A 91 0.68 -11.44 21.27
C ILE A 91 1.55 -10.47 22.05
N ILE A 92 2.32 -9.65 21.35
CA ILE A 92 3.35 -8.78 21.95
C ILE A 92 2.74 -7.41 22.26
N SER A 93 1.86 -6.96 21.39
CA SER A 93 1.35 -5.61 21.33
C SER A 93 -0.16 -5.57 21.53
N SER A 94 -0.64 -6.44 22.43
CA SER A 94 -2.05 -6.81 22.47
C SER A 94 -2.95 -5.62 22.81
N PRO A 95 -3.93 -5.31 21.97
CA PRO A 95 -4.82 -4.17 22.18
C PRO A 95 -5.84 -4.37 23.29
N PHE A 96 -5.96 -5.60 23.77
CA PHE A 96 -6.87 -5.99 24.84
C PHE A 96 -6.26 -5.80 26.23
N LEU A 97 -4.97 -5.48 26.32
CA LEU A 97 -4.34 -5.12 27.58
C LEU A 97 -4.91 -3.78 28.03
N ARG A 98 -5.43 -3.72 29.27
CA ARG A 98 -5.93 -2.46 29.85
C ARG A 98 -4.75 -1.54 30.16
N MET A 99 -4.87 -0.23 29.92
CA MET A 99 -3.81 0.76 30.25
C MET A 99 -3.30 0.63 31.69
N SER A 100 -4.21 0.33 32.62
CA SER A 100 -3.90 0.14 34.04
C SER A 100 -2.97 -1.05 34.34
N VAL A 101 -2.71 -1.91 33.36
CA VAL A 101 -1.79 -3.07 33.44
C VAL A 101 -0.46 -2.76 32.74
N VAL A 102 -0.43 -1.78 31.83
CA VAL A 102 0.75 -1.45 30.99
C VAL A 102 1.61 -0.35 31.62
N TYR A 103 1.02 0.54 32.41
CA TYR A 103 1.73 1.62 33.10
C TYR A 103 1.60 1.47 34.62
N ASP A 104 2.73 1.40 35.34
CA ASP A 104 2.82 1.27 36.81
C ASP A 104 2.42 2.56 37.58
N GLU A 105 1.92 3.58 36.89
CA GLU A 105 1.53 4.87 37.47
C GLU A 105 -0.01 4.98 37.62
N PRO A 106 -0.52 5.51 38.75
CA PRO A 106 -1.94 5.76 38.96
C PRO A 106 -2.36 7.00 38.15
N PHE A 107 -2.45 6.88 36.83
CA PHE A 107 -3.07 7.91 36.00
C PHE A 107 -4.54 8.08 36.42
N ASP A 108 -5.02 9.32 36.51
CA ASP A 108 -6.44 9.63 36.77
C ASP A 108 -7.29 9.26 35.53
N TYR A 109 -7.57 7.98 35.37
CA TYR A 109 -8.30 7.41 34.24
C TYR A 109 -9.79 7.81 34.23
N ALA A 110 -10.34 8.23 35.37
CA ALA A 110 -11.74 8.64 35.47
C ALA A 110 -12.01 9.98 34.79
N ASN A 111 -10.99 10.85 34.72
CA ASN A 111 -11.07 12.16 34.09
C ASN A 111 -10.29 12.26 32.77
N GLY A 112 -9.29 11.40 32.53
CA GLY A 112 -8.48 11.33 31.31
C GLY A 112 -7.76 12.64 31.01
N LEU A 113 -6.42 12.65 31.07
CA LEU A 113 -5.70 13.74 30.42
C LEU A 113 -6.01 13.64 28.92
N GLY A 114 -6.90 14.54 28.45
CA GLY A 114 -7.27 14.61 27.05
C GLY A 114 -6.04 14.77 26.17
N LEU A 115 -6.21 14.54 24.87
CA LEU A 115 -5.17 14.86 23.91
C LEU A 115 -4.72 16.32 24.07
N VAL A 116 -3.44 16.61 23.87
CA VAL A 116 -2.94 17.99 23.79
C VAL A 116 -3.80 18.76 22.77
N PRO A 117 -4.11 20.06 22.93
CA PRO A 117 -5.07 20.76 22.07
C PRO A 117 -4.86 20.57 20.56
N ALA A 118 -3.60 20.58 20.08
CA ALA A 118 -3.25 20.32 18.68
C ALA A 118 -3.68 18.92 18.17
N LEU A 119 -3.82 17.97 19.08
CA LEU A 119 -4.23 16.59 18.80
C LEU A 119 -5.77 16.39 18.88
N GLN A 120 -6.53 17.41 19.30
CA GLN A 120 -7.99 17.38 19.39
C GLN A 120 -8.67 17.85 18.10
N ASP A 121 -7.90 18.25 17.09
CA ASP A 121 -8.45 18.72 15.81
C ASP A 121 -9.12 17.58 15.02
N THR A 122 -10.21 17.93 14.33
CA THR A 122 -11.00 16.96 13.54
C THR A 122 -10.20 16.44 12.35
N ALA A 123 -9.34 17.26 11.75
CA ALA A 123 -8.51 16.83 10.66
C ALA A 123 -7.48 15.79 11.12
N LEU A 124 -6.85 15.98 12.28
CA LEU A 124 -6.03 14.94 12.87
C LEU A 124 -6.84 13.71 13.28
N ALA A 125 -8.03 13.85 13.83
CA ALA A 125 -8.84 12.69 14.20
C ALA A 125 -9.19 11.80 12.98
N CYS A 126 -9.35 12.38 11.79
CA CYS A 126 -9.70 11.66 10.56
C CYS A 126 -8.49 11.21 9.72
N HIS A 127 -7.34 11.89 9.82
CA HIS A 127 -6.18 11.64 8.96
C HIS A 127 -5.51 10.26 9.18
N PRO A 128 -5.03 9.90 10.38
CA PRO A 128 -4.40 8.61 10.62
C PRO A 128 -5.30 7.40 10.32
N PRO A 129 -6.63 7.41 10.65
CA PRO A 129 -7.53 6.34 10.24
C PRO A 129 -7.53 6.13 8.73
N LEU A 130 -7.60 7.21 7.94
CA LEU A 130 -7.56 7.13 6.49
C LEU A 130 -6.22 6.59 5.97
N LEU A 131 -5.10 7.04 6.53
CA LEU A 131 -3.78 6.51 6.17
C LEU A 131 -3.66 5.02 6.49
N PHE A 132 -3.98 4.62 7.72
CA PHE A 132 -3.92 3.21 8.12
C PHE A 132 -4.87 2.34 7.31
N PHE A 133 -6.05 2.84 6.95
CA PHE A 133 -6.95 2.14 6.04
C PHE A 133 -6.29 1.87 4.70
N GLY A 134 -5.69 2.89 4.09
CA GLY A 134 -4.98 2.74 2.81
C GLY A 134 -3.80 1.78 2.92
N LEU A 135 -2.99 1.88 3.98
CA LEU A 135 -1.88 0.96 4.22
C LEU A 135 -2.35 -0.48 4.46
N ALA A 136 -3.53 -0.69 5.04
CA ALA A 136 -4.13 -2.02 5.19
C ALA A 136 -4.47 -2.66 3.84
N PHE A 137 -4.95 -1.88 2.86
CA PHE A 137 -5.16 -2.40 1.51
C PHE A 137 -3.84 -2.81 0.81
N CYS A 138 -2.68 -2.24 1.18
CA CYS A 138 -1.40 -2.74 0.69
C CYS A 138 -1.17 -4.22 1.04
N ALA A 139 -1.66 -4.70 2.20
CA ALA A 139 -1.62 -6.11 2.58
C ALA A 139 -2.48 -6.98 1.64
N LEU A 140 -3.66 -6.48 1.26
CA LEU A 140 -4.53 -7.15 0.30
C LEU A 140 -3.88 -7.22 -1.08
N ILE A 141 -3.25 -6.14 -1.54
CA ILE A 141 -2.52 -6.10 -2.82
C ILE A 141 -1.34 -7.07 -2.78
N TRP A 142 -0.59 -7.15 -1.67
CA TRP A 142 0.45 -8.15 -1.46
C TRP A 142 -0.08 -9.57 -1.65
N TYR A 143 -1.13 -9.93 -0.91
CA TYR A 143 -1.71 -11.26 -0.93
C TYR A 143 -2.18 -11.66 -2.34
N LEU A 144 -2.94 -10.79 -2.99
CA LEU A 144 -3.42 -11.02 -4.36
C LEU A 144 -2.25 -11.07 -5.35
N GLY A 145 -1.21 -10.25 -5.16
CA GLY A 145 0.01 -10.28 -5.94
C GLY A 145 0.76 -11.61 -5.82
N MET A 146 0.90 -12.16 -4.61
CA MET A 146 1.55 -13.46 -4.37
C MET A 146 0.81 -14.60 -5.07
N ILE A 147 -0.52 -14.57 -5.08
CA ILE A 147 -1.35 -15.53 -5.83
C ILE A 147 -1.10 -15.42 -7.33
N LEU A 148 -1.03 -14.20 -7.87
CA LEU A 148 -0.75 -13.95 -9.29
C LEU A 148 0.70 -14.22 -9.69
N PHE A 149 1.62 -14.28 -8.73
CA PHE A 149 3.03 -14.56 -9.00
C PHE A 149 3.31 -16.06 -9.12
N SER A 150 2.59 -16.91 -8.39
CA SER A 150 2.95 -18.32 -8.24
C SER A 150 2.62 -19.20 -9.45
N LYS A 151 1.56 -18.91 -10.21
CA LYS A 151 1.17 -19.61 -11.46
C LYS A 151 0.97 -21.13 -11.33
N GLU A 152 0.57 -21.62 -10.16
CA GLU A 152 0.79 -23.05 -9.81
C GLU A 152 -0.32 -24.03 -10.20
N THR A 153 -1.44 -23.61 -10.81
CA THR A 153 -2.56 -24.53 -11.07
C THR A 153 -2.92 -24.67 -12.55
N SER A 154 -3.39 -25.83 -12.97
CA SER A 154 -3.94 -26.04 -14.32
C SER A 154 -5.20 -25.18 -14.58
N ALA A 155 -5.93 -24.85 -13.51
CA ALA A 155 -7.08 -23.95 -13.50
C ALA A 155 -6.73 -22.45 -13.40
N TYR A 156 -5.43 -22.14 -13.35
CA TYR A 156 -4.92 -20.81 -13.13
C TYR A 156 -5.45 -19.75 -14.10
N PRO A 157 -5.69 -20.01 -15.40
CA PRO A 157 -6.18 -18.97 -16.31
C PRO A 157 -7.54 -18.38 -15.93
N ILE A 158 -8.49 -19.22 -15.49
CA ILE A 158 -9.85 -18.79 -15.12
C ILE A 158 -9.84 -18.14 -13.73
N TYR A 159 -9.08 -18.73 -12.80
CA TYR A 159 -8.94 -18.22 -11.45
C TYR A 159 -8.19 -16.87 -11.39
N ALA A 160 -7.09 -16.76 -12.13
CA ALA A 160 -6.25 -15.56 -12.17
C ALA A 160 -7.01 -14.34 -12.69
N GLN A 161 -7.94 -14.48 -13.64
CA GLN A 161 -8.77 -13.37 -14.12
C GLN A 161 -9.59 -12.74 -12.99
N LYS A 162 -10.20 -13.56 -12.13
CA LYS A 162 -10.97 -13.07 -10.97
C LYS A 162 -10.05 -12.39 -9.95
N VAL A 163 -8.92 -13.00 -9.64
CA VAL A 163 -7.92 -12.43 -8.72
C VAL A 163 -7.41 -11.08 -9.26
N PHE A 164 -7.17 -10.97 -10.57
CA PHE A 164 -6.77 -9.71 -11.21
C PHE A 164 -7.81 -8.59 -11.05
N LEU A 165 -9.11 -8.90 -11.08
CA LEU A 165 -10.16 -7.88 -10.85
C LEU A 165 -10.13 -7.34 -9.41
N TRP A 166 -9.97 -8.23 -8.43
CA TRP A 166 -9.82 -7.83 -7.03
C TRP A 166 -8.53 -7.05 -6.81
N TYR A 167 -7.45 -7.44 -7.48
CA TYR A 167 -6.16 -6.76 -7.43
C TYR A 167 -6.28 -5.32 -7.98
N GLU A 168 -6.97 -5.15 -9.11
CA GLU A 168 -7.29 -3.85 -9.70
C GLU A 168 -8.15 -2.97 -8.81
N TRP A 169 -9.16 -3.56 -8.20
CA TRP A 169 -10.04 -2.85 -7.28
C TRP A 169 -9.26 -2.38 -6.04
N ALA A 170 -8.46 -3.27 -5.45
CA ALA A 170 -7.64 -2.95 -4.29
C ALA A 170 -6.65 -1.81 -4.58
N ILE A 171 -5.97 -1.82 -5.74
CA ILE A 171 -5.09 -0.71 -6.16
C ILE A 171 -5.86 0.61 -6.26
N GLY A 172 -7.04 0.61 -6.90
CA GLY A 172 -7.86 1.81 -7.04
C GLY A 172 -8.34 2.38 -5.70
N CYS A 173 -8.82 1.52 -4.80
CA CYS A 173 -9.21 1.90 -3.44
C CYS A 173 -8.03 2.46 -2.66
N THR A 174 -6.88 1.77 -2.68
CA THR A 174 -5.66 2.20 -1.99
C THR A 174 -5.21 3.56 -2.47
N PHE A 175 -5.19 3.78 -3.79
CA PHE A 175 -4.81 5.07 -4.37
C PHE A 175 -5.71 6.19 -3.86
N GLY A 176 -7.03 6.01 -3.93
CA GLY A 176 -7.99 7.02 -3.47
C GLY A 176 -7.87 7.30 -1.97
N ILE A 177 -7.86 6.26 -1.16
CA ILE A 177 -7.81 6.37 0.31
C ILE A 177 -6.51 7.03 0.77
N LEU A 178 -5.35 6.58 0.27
CA LEU A 178 -4.06 7.20 0.63
C LEU A 178 -3.95 8.64 0.12
N THR A 179 -4.52 8.95 -1.05
CA THR A 179 -4.54 10.34 -1.56
C THR A 179 -5.32 11.25 -0.61
N VAL A 180 -6.52 10.83 -0.20
CA VAL A 180 -7.34 11.60 0.75
C VAL A 180 -6.65 11.67 2.11
N GLY A 181 -6.11 10.56 2.61
CA GLY A 181 -5.35 10.51 3.86
C GLY A 181 -4.19 11.51 3.87
N LEU A 182 -3.30 11.45 2.88
CA LEU A 182 -2.15 12.37 2.78
C LEU A 182 -2.59 13.83 2.62
N ALA A 183 -3.60 14.11 1.78
CA ALA A 183 -4.11 15.48 1.60
C ALA A 183 -4.72 16.04 2.88
N TRP A 184 -5.43 15.21 3.64
CA TRP A 184 -6.04 15.58 4.92
C TRP A 184 -4.98 15.83 6.00
N GLY A 185 -3.88 15.05 5.98
CA GLY A 185 -2.72 15.26 6.84
C GLY A 185 -2.02 16.59 6.55
N GLY A 186 -1.74 16.87 5.27
CA GLY A 186 -1.16 18.14 4.86
C GLY A 186 -2.07 19.34 5.19
N PHE A 187 -3.39 19.18 5.09
CA PHE A 187 -4.35 20.20 5.52
C PHE A 187 -4.29 20.46 7.03
N TRP A 188 -4.25 19.39 7.84
CA TRP A 188 -4.06 19.51 9.29
C TRP A 188 -2.73 20.20 9.63
N ALA A 189 -1.63 19.74 9.04
CA ALA A 189 -0.30 20.30 9.29
C ALA A 189 -0.23 21.79 8.87
N TYR A 190 -0.86 22.16 7.76
CA TYR A 190 -0.98 23.55 7.34
C TYR A 190 -1.76 24.40 8.35
N SER A 191 -2.87 23.89 8.88
CA SER A 191 -3.75 24.63 9.78
C SER A 191 -3.23 24.72 11.23
N GLU A 192 -2.67 23.63 11.76
CA GLU A 192 -2.27 23.51 13.17
C GLU A 192 -0.77 23.70 13.40
N LEU A 193 0.08 23.27 12.46
CA LEU A 193 1.54 23.38 12.59
C LEU A 193 2.12 24.62 11.90
N GLY A 194 1.29 25.38 11.18
CA GLY A 194 1.67 26.66 10.56
C GLY A 194 2.77 26.52 9.51
N TRP A 195 2.89 25.35 8.89
CA TRP A 195 3.84 25.16 7.81
C TRP A 195 3.45 26.10 6.67
N GLY A 196 4.34 27.02 6.29
CA GLY A 196 4.05 28.09 5.32
C GLY A 196 3.66 27.65 3.90
N SER A 197 3.33 26.37 3.68
CA SER A 197 2.84 25.76 2.45
C SER A 197 2.01 24.49 2.76
N TYR A 198 1.28 23.97 1.79
CA TYR A 198 0.46 22.76 1.90
C TYR A 198 1.26 21.43 2.02
N TRP A 199 2.58 21.46 1.80
CA TRP A 199 3.46 20.29 1.97
C TRP A 199 4.87 20.77 2.35
N PHE A 200 5.44 20.20 3.43
CA PHE A 200 6.74 20.63 3.96
C PHE A 200 7.85 19.56 3.87
N TRP A 201 7.54 18.40 3.28
CA TRP A 201 8.49 17.28 3.16
C TRP A 201 9.00 16.74 4.50
N ASP A 202 8.16 16.77 5.54
CA ASP A 202 8.48 16.15 6.82
C ASP A 202 8.72 14.64 6.63
N PRO A 203 9.74 14.04 7.29
CA PRO A 203 10.10 12.65 7.07
C PRO A 203 8.98 11.66 7.43
N VAL A 204 8.09 11.99 8.38
CA VAL A 204 6.93 11.15 8.73
C VAL A 204 5.92 11.13 7.58
N GLU A 205 5.63 12.28 6.99
CA GLU A 205 4.75 12.37 5.82
C GLU A 205 5.37 11.71 4.58
N ASN A 206 6.68 11.89 4.37
CA ASN A 206 7.39 11.27 3.26
C ASN A 206 7.40 9.74 3.35
N ALA A 207 7.50 9.19 4.56
CA ALA A 207 7.36 7.74 4.78
C ALA A 207 5.98 7.25 4.31
N GLY A 208 4.90 7.98 4.61
CA GLY A 208 3.57 7.68 4.08
C GLY A 208 3.43 7.90 2.57
N LEU A 209 4.17 8.85 1.99
CA LEU A 209 4.18 9.16 0.56
C LEU A 209 4.79 8.03 -0.28
N LEU A 210 5.76 7.28 0.24
CA LEU A 210 6.46 6.22 -0.52
C LEU A 210 5.52 5.09 -1.00
N PRO A 211 4.71 4.45 -0.14
CA PRO A 211 3.67 3.52 -0.60
C PRO A 211 2.71 4.16 -1.60
N TRP A 212 2.30 5.42 -1.39
CA TRP A 212 1.41 6.12 -2.30
C TRP A 212 2.01 6.28 -3.70
N LEU A 213 3.30 6.62 -3.81
CA LEU A 213 3.98 6.75 -5.11
C LEU A 213 4.05 5.42 -5.87
N VAL A 214 4.30 4.31 -5.17
CA VAL A 214 4.26 2.97 -5.78
C VAL A 214 2.85 2.65 -6.26
N VAL A 215 1.82 2.85 -5.42
CA VAL A 215 0.42 2.65 -5.79
C VAL A 215 0.01 3.54 -6.96
N ALA A 216 0.45 4.80 -7.01
CA ALA A 216 0.18 5.70 -8.12
C ALA A 216 0.74 5.14 -9.44
N CYS A 217 1.97 4.61 -9.44
CA CYS A 217 2.55 3.95 -10.61
C CYS A 217 1.72 2.73 -11.06
N LEU A 218 1.26 1.91 -10.10
CA LEU A 218 0.41 0.75 -10.38
C LEU A 218 -0.96 1.15 -10.93
N PHE A 219 -1.59 2.18 -10.36
CA PHE A 219 -2.88 2.69 -10.77
C PHE A 219 -2.84 3.28 -12.18
N HIS A 220 -1.81 4.06 -12.52
CA HIS A 220 -1.65 4.60 -13.87
C HIS A 220 -1.48 3.49 -14.91
N ARG A 221 -0.72 2.44 -14.58
CA ARG A 221 -0.59 1.25 -15.43
C ARG A 221 -1.92 0.53 -15.63
N GLN A 222 -2.73 0.41 -14.57
CA GLN A 222 -4.07 -0.17 -14.62
C GLN A 222 -4.99 0.59 -15.57
N VAL A 223 -5.06 1.91 -15.43
CA VAL A 223 -5.92 2.77 -16.27
C VAL A 223 -5.52 2.66 -17.73
N GLN A 224 -4.21 2.66 -18.02
CA GLN A 224 -3.72 2.52 -19.39
C GLN A 224 -4.05 1.14 -19.99
N ARG A 225 -3.95 0.06 -19.20
CA ARG A 225 -4.33 -1.29 -19.64
C ARG A 225 -5.79 -1.33 -20.08
N LYS A 226 -6.72 -0.80 -19.28
CA LYS A 226 -8.16 -0.80 -19.58
C LYS A 226 -8.52 -0.05 -20.87
N ARG A 227 -7.69 0.92 -21.29
CA ARG A 227 -7.88 1.69 -22.54
C ARG A 227 -7.32 0.99 -23.79
N SER A 228 -6.41 0.04 -23.62
CA SER A 228 -5.91 -0.78 -24.72
C SER A 228 -6.87 -1.94 -24.96
N ILE A 229 -7.69 -1.85 -26.02
CA ILE A 229 -8.76 -2.81 -26.38
C ILE A 229 -8.23 -4.25 -26.64
N GLN A 230 -6.92 -4.45 -26.69
CA GLN A 230 -6.33 -5.77 -26.86
C GLN A 230 -6.44 -6.59 -25.55
N VAL A 231 -7.32 -7.60 -25.55
CA VAL A 231 -7.25 -8.72 -24.61
C VAL A 231 -5.90 -9.40 -24.85
N GLU A 232 -4.90 -9.08 -24.03
CA GLU A 232 -3.61 -9.75 -24.09
C GLU A 232 -3.84 -11.22 -23.71
N LYS A 233 -3.70 -12.11 -24.70
CA LYS A 233 -3.85 -13.56 -24.52
C LYS A 233 -2.86 -14.13 -23.48
N ASN A 234 -1.78 -13.41 -23.17
CA ASN A 234 -0.83 -13.75 -22.10
C ASN A 234 -0.88 -12.71 -20.96
N LEU A 235 -1.94 -12.79 -20.16
CA LEU A 235 -2.24 -11.98 -18.97
C LEU A 235 -1.12 -11.88 -17.90
N ILE A 236 0.02 -12.54 -18.08
CA ILE A 236 1.00 -12.76 -17.00
C ILE A 236 2.44 -12.53 -17.46
N GLU A 237 2.79 -12.87 -18.71
CA GLU A 237 4.11 -12.53 -19.28
C GLU A 237 4.34 -11.02 -19.33
N ASN A 238 3.29 -10.23 -19.57
CA ASN A 238 3.37 -8.76 -19.61
C ASN A 238 3.11 -8.08 -18.26
N HIS A 239 2.77 -8.83 -17.21
CA HIS A 239 2.28 -8.27 -15.93
C HIS A 239 3.26 -8.44 -14.75
N GLY A 240 4.39 -9.11 -14.94
CA GLY A 240 5.36 -9.35 -13.87
C GLY A 240 5.78 -8.09 -13.11
N LEU A 241 6.04 -6.99 -13.82
CA LEU A 241 6.36 -5.70 -13.20
C LEU A 241 5.24 -5.12 -12.34
N TRP A 242 3.99 -5.35 -12.74
CA TRP A 242 2.84 -4.84 -12.01
C TRP A 242 2.60 -5.66 -10.75
N ILE A 243 2.65 -6.99 -10.89
CA ILE A 243 2.53 -7.95 -9.80
C ILE A 243 3.63 -7.74 -8.76
N ILE A 244 4.90 -7.67 -9.18
CA ILE A 244 6.04 -7.45 -8.27
C ILE A 244 5.94 -6.07 -7.60
N GLY A 245 5.49 -5.03 -8.31
CA GLY A 245 5.24 -3.73 -7.71
C GLY A 245 4.16 -3.79 -6.62
N GLY A 246 3.07 -4.53 -6.81
CA GLY A 246 2.08 -4.72 -5.73
C GLY A 246 2.57 -5.57 -4.56
N ILE A 247 3.39 -6.59 -4.84
CA ILE A 247 4.10 -7.35 -3.79
C ILE A 247 5.07 -6.42 -3.04
N SER A 248 5.64 -5.38 -3.64
CA SER A 248 6.51 -4.48 -2.88
C SER A 248 5.78 -3.60 -1.84
N LEU A 249 4.45 -3.45 -1.95
CA LEU A 249 3.68 -2.46 -1.17
C LEU A 249 3.57 -2.76 0.32
N TRP A 250 3.23 -4.00 0.68
CA TRP A 250 3.06 -4.34 2.09
C TRP A 250 4.38 -4.24 2.88
N PRO A 251 5.51 -4.80 2.39
CA PRO A 251 6.78 -4.64 3.07
C PRO A 251 7.23 -3.17 3.16
N LEU A 252 7.01 -2.38 2.11
CA LEU A 252 7.28 -0.94 2.14
C LEU A 252 6.41 -0.21 3.18
N SER A 253 5.14 -0.58 3.29
CA SER A 253 4.20 0.00 4.26
C SER A 253 4.60 -0.31 5.70
N LEU A 254 5.09 -1.52 5.97
CA LEU A 254 5.63 -1.89 7.29
C LEU A 254 6.90 -1.12 7.61
N PHE A 255 7.83 -1.02 6.65
CA PHE A 255 9.04 -0.24 6.82
C PHE A 255 8.74 1.25 7.07
N SER A 256 7.75 1.80 6.38
CA SER A 256 7.30 3.18 6.55
C SER A 256 6.70 3.39 7.95
N THR A 257 5.81 2.49 8.38
CA THR A 257 5.22 2.50 9.73
C THR A 257 6.29 2.43 10.82
N TRP A 258 7.30 1.58 10.64
CA TRP A 258 8.43 1.49 11.58
C TRP A 258 9.26 2.76 11.64
N GLY A 259 9.57 3.38 10.49
CA GLY A 259 10.27 4.67 10.48
C GLY A 259 9.55 5.70 11.36
N VAL A 260 8.24 5.84 11.17
CA VAL A 260 7.41 6.80 11.93
C VAL A 260 7.32 6.46 13.43
N ARG A 261 7.21 5.18 13.80
CA ARG A 261 6.98 4.73 15.18
C ARG A 261 8.24 4.51 16.00
N SER A 262 9.38 4.30 15.35
CA SER A 262 10.66 4.02 16.03
C SER A 262 11.23 5.23 16.76
N GLY A 263 10.77 6.45 16.44
CA GLY A 263 11.35 7.69 16.96
C GLY A 263 12.68 8.07 16.30
N ILE A 264 13.07 7.41 15.21
CA ILE A 264 14.33 7.66 14.51
C ILE A 264 14.30 8.93 13.64
N PHE A 265 13.10 9.39 13.27
CA PHE A 265 12.94 10.63 12.51
C PHE A 265 12.94 11.84 13.43
N THR A 266 13.74 12.85 13.09
CA THR A 266 13.57 14.21 13.61
C THR A 266 12.38 14.84 12.88
N SER A 267 11.21 14.82 13.52
CA SER A 267 9.94 15.23 12.92
C SER A 267 9.10 16.00 13.91
N VAL A 268 8.33 16.97 13.43
CA VAL A 268 7.31 17.63 14.27
C VAL A 268 6.04 16.79 14.42
N HIS A 269 5.93 15.69 13.65
CA HIS A 269 4.87 14.69 13.72
C HIS A 269 5.20 13.53 14.69
N SER A 270 6.34 13.57 15.40
CA SER A 270 6.70 12.50 16.33
C SER A 270 5.99 12.68 17.68
N PHE A 271 4.84 12.03 17.86
CA PHE A 271 4.05 12.13 19.10
C PHE A 271 4.26 10.97 20.10
N ALA A 272 4.80 9.83 19.66
CA ALA A 272 5.14 8.71 20.55
C ALA A 272 6.16 7.77 19.87
N ALA A 273 7.31 7.58 20.50
CA ALA A 273 8.35 6.65 20.07
C ALA A 273 8.33 5.39 20.94
N GLU A 274 8.23 4.22 20.32
CA GLU A 274 8.34 2.94 21.03
C GLU A 274 9.34 2.03 20.30
N THR A 275 10.39 1.65 21.00
CA THR A 275 11.53 0.90 20.45
C THR A 275 11.36 -0.61 20.64
N SER A 276 10.26 -1.15 20.10
CA SER A 276 10.03 -2.60 20.07
C SER A 276 11.05 -3.29 19.16
N LYS A 277 11.94 -4.10 19.75
CA LYS A 277 12.97 -4.87 19.01
C LYS A 277 12.35 -5.83 18.00
N THR A 278 11.19 -6.42 18.32
CA THR A 278 10.50 -7.36 17.43
C THR A 278 9.87 -6.66 16.24
N PHE A 279 9.24 -5.49 16.44
CA PHE A 279 8.74 -4.70 15.32
C PHE A 279 9.86 -4.20 14.42
N ALA A 280 11.00 -3.81 15.00
CA ALA A 280 12.20 -3.47 14.24
C ALA A 280 12.69 -4.63 13.35
N LEU A 281 12.69 -5.86 13.88
CA LEU A 281 13.07 -7.04 13.10
C LEU A 281 12.09 -7.33 11.94
N ILE A 282 10.78 -7.31 12.19
CA ILE A 282 9.75 -7.50 11.15
C ILE A 282 9.92 -6.45 10.04
N SER A 283 10.23 -5.22 10.43
CA SER A 283 10.40 -4.09 9.51
C SER A 283 11.70 -4.19 8.72
N LEU A 284 12.77 -4.68 9.33
CA LEU A 284 14.03 -4.98 8.64
C LEU A 284 13.86 -6.08 7.60
N VAL A 285 13.18 -7.18 7.95
CA VAL A 285 12.87 -8.25 7.00
C VAL A 285 12.01 -7.71 5.85
N SER A 286 11.00 -6.90 6.17
CA SER A 286 10.14 -6.26 5.19
C SER A 286 10.93 -5.33 4.25
N PHE A 287 11.90 -4.58 4.77
CA PHE A 287 12.79 -3.75 3.98
C PHE A 287 13.60 -4.58 2.98
N PHE A 288 14.18 -5.70 3.39
CA PHE A 288 14.91 -6.57 2.46
C PHE A 288 14.02 -7.20 1.39
N VAL A 289 12.78 -7.56 1.72
CA VAL A 289 11.80 -8.06 0.75
C VAL A 289 11.41 -6.96 -0.23
N PHE A 290 11.23 -5.73 0.23
CA PHE A 290 11.03 -4.57 -0.63
C PHE A 290 12.21 -4.37 -1.60
N LEU A 291 13.45 -4.39 -1.09
CA LEU A 291 14.66 -4.28 -1.91
C LEU A 291 14.78 -5.40 -2.94
N TRP A 292 14.42 -6.63 -2.58
CA TRP A 292 14.39 -7.74 -3.52
C TRP A 292 13.34 -7.53 -4.62
N CYS A 293 12.12 -7.12 -4.28
CA CYS A 293 11.09 -6.78 -5.25
C CYS A 293 11.51 -5.62 -6.15
N PHE A 294 12.20 -4.63 -5.58
CA PHE A 294 12.76 -3.50 -6.31
C PHE A 294 13.84 -3.94 -7.30
N TYR A 295 14.79 -4.77 -6.87
CA TYR A 295 15.80 -5.37 -7.75
C TYR A 295 15.15 -6.19 -8.88
N ALA A 296 14.17 -7.03 -8.54
CA ALA A 296 13.41 -7.82 -9.51
C ALA A 296 12.67 -6.91 -10.51
N THR A 297 12.12 -5.78 -10.05
CA THR A 297 11.49 -4.77 -10.91
C THR A 297 12.49 -4.18 -11.89
N ILE A 298 13.69 -3.79 -11.44
CA ILE A 298 14.76 -3.30 -12.32
C ILE A 298 15.17 -4.37 -13.33
N ALA A 299 15.39 -5.61 -12.87
CA ALA A 299 15.77 -6.72 -13.72
C ALA A 299 14.72 -7.00 -14.80
N LEU A 300 13.43 -6.97 -14.44
CA LEU A 300 12.33 -7.11 -15.38
C LEU A 300 12.21 -5.90 -16.33
N LEU A 301 12.39 -4.68 -15.85
CA LEU A 301 12.38 -3.49 -16.72
C LEU A 301 13.51 -3.57 -17.76
N ARG A 302 14.70 -4.03 -17.37
CA ARG A 302 15.84 -4.26 -18.29
C ARG A 302 15.57 -5.39 -19.28
N LYS A 303 15.04 -6.53 -18.80
CA LYS A 303 14.69 -7.69 -19.64
C LYS A 303 13.52 -7.44 -20.57
N SER A 304 12.59 -6.58 -20.17
CA SER A 304 11.35 -6.36 -20.91
C SER A 304 11.57 -5.88 -22.34
N ASN A 305 12.78 -5.42 -22.68
CA ASN A 305 13.29 -5.13 -24.02
C ASN A 305 12.17 -4.72 -24.99
N VAL A 306 11.34 -3.75 -24.56
CA VAL A 306 10.22 -3.24 -25.34
C VAL A 306 10.82 -2.30 -26.38
N ARG A 307 11.60 -2.88 -27.31
CA ARG A 307 12.00 -2.26 -28.57
C ARG A 307 10.77 -1.98 -29.45
N HIS A 308 9.61 -2.53 -29.08
CA HIS A 308 8.36 -2.22 -29.74
C HIS A 308 7.87 -0.82 -29.39
N PRO A 309 7.54 0.03 -30.38
CA PRO A 309 6.95 1.34 -30.15
C PRO A 309 5.69 1.30 -29.27
N LYS A 310 5.05 0.12 -29.17
CA LYS A 310 3.71 -0.07 -28.62
C LYS A 310 3.58 0.22 -27.11
N GLY A 311 4.67 0.25 -26.33
CA GLY A 311 4.65 0.49 -24.87
C GLY A 311 5.74 1.43 -24.33
N LYS A 312 6.48 2.11 -25.22
CA LYS A 312 7.68 2.88 -24.86
C LYS A 312 7.41 3.97 -23.82
N TYR A 313 6.37 4.78 -24.01
CA TYR A 313 6.06 5.89 -23.11
C TYR A 313 5.61 5.44 -21.72
N LEU A 314 4.88 4.31 -21.63
CA LEU A 314 4.50 3.71 -20.36
C LEU A 314 5.73 3.23 -19.59
N GLN A 315 6.65 2.53 -20.27
CA GLN A 315 7.89 2.06 -19.65
C GLN A 315 8.77 3.23 -19.18
N GLN A 316 8.88 4.29 -19.98
CA GLN A 316 9.59 5.51 -19.60
C GLN A 316 8.93 6.19 -18.38
N GLY A 317 7.60 6.24 -18.33
CA GLY A 317 6.87 6.76 -17.18
C GLY A 317 7.15 5.97 -15.91
N LEU A 318 7.23 4.64 -16.00
CA LEU A 318 7.61 3.79 -14.88
C LEU A 318 9.05 4.04 -14.41
N TRP A 319 10.01 4.27 -15.32
CA TRP A 319 11.39 4.63 -14.95
C TRP A 319 11.46 5.99 -14.24
N VAL A 320 10.72 6.98 -14.73
CA VAL A 320 10.65 8.31 -14.10
C VAL A 320 10.00 8.21 -12.72
N GLY A 321 8.93 7.43 -12.58
CA GLY A 321 8.30 7.14 -11.29
C GLY A 321 9.25 6.42 -10.32
N LEU A 322 9.99 5.42 -10.80
CA LEU A 322 10.98 4.70 -9.99
C LEU A 322 12.09 5.61 -9.50
N PHE A 323 12.61 6.49 -10.37
CA PHE A 323 13.57 7.51 -10.00
C PHE A 323 13.03 8.40 -8.88
N PHE A 324 11.79 8.87 -9.01
CA PHE A 324 11.21 9.76 -8.02
C PHE A 324 10.97 9.07 -6.67
N ILE A 325 10.52 7.82 -6.67
CA ILE A 325 10.40 6.99 -5.45
C ILE A 325 11.76 6.88 -4.75
N LEU A 326 12.83 6.58 -5.50
CA LEU A 326 14.18 6.49 -4.94
C LEU A 326 14.70 7.81 -4.42
N TRP A 327 14.42 8.91 -5.12
CA TRP A 327 14.80 10.24 -4.70
C TRP A 327 14.14 10.63 -3.37
N VAL A 328 12.83 10.39 -3.25
CA VAL A 328 12.09 10.64 -2.00
C VAL A 328 12.61 9.75 -0.88
N ALA A 329 12.84 8.46 -1.15
CA ALA A 329 13.38 7.54 -0.15
C ALA A 329 14.79 7.96 0.31
N PHE A 330 15.64 8.39 -0.61
CA PHE A 330 16.99 8.87 -0.29
C PHE A 330 16.94 10.15 0.56
N GLY A 331 16.11 11.13 0.21
CA GLY A 331 15.98 12.34 1.02
C GLY A 331 15.40 12.09 2.42
N THR A 332 14.56 11.06 2.56
CA THR A 332 13.88 10.72 3.82
C THR A 332 14.73 9.85 4.74
N TYR A 333 15.33 8.79 4.22
CA TYR A 333 16.11 7.81 5.01
C TYR A 333 17.63 8.06 4.96
N GLY A 334 18.11 8.87 4.02
CA GLY A 334 19.52 9.25 3.91
C GLY A 334 20.07 9.91 5.19
N PRO A 335 19.35 10.86 5.81
CA PRO A 335 19.72 11.43 7.11
C PRO A 335 19.97 10.40 8.21
N ILE A 336 19.15 9.34 8.27
CA ILE A 336 19.31 8.27 9.26
C ILE A 336 20.60 7.49 8.99
N LEU A 337 20.88 7.17 7.72
CA LEU A 337 22.12 6.50 7.36
C LEU A 337 23.33 7.36 7.70
N TRP A 338 23.23 8.68 7.49
CA TRP A 338 24.27 9.64 7.82
C TRP A 338 24.57 9.67 9.33
N THR A 339 23.54 9.73 10.18
CA THR A 339 23.72 9.70 11.64
C THR A 339 24.26 8.36 12.14
N VAL A 340 23.80 7.23 11.56
CA VAL A 340 24.32 5.88 11.89
C VAL A 340 25.81 5.73 11.54
N LEU A 341 26.32 6.49 10.56
CA LEU A 341 27.75 6.53 10.22
C LEU A 341 28.58 7.41 11.17
N GLY A 342 28.00 7.87 12.28
CA GLY A 342 28.66 8.67 13.30
C GLY A 342 28.86 10.14 12.91
N GLN A 343 28.09 10.63 11.93
CA GLN A 343 28.09 12.03 11.52
C GLN A 343 27.00 12.82 12.25
N ASP A 344 27.14 14.15 12.25
CA ASP A 344 26.15 15.06 12.84
C ASP A 344 24.77 14.97 12.15
N GLU A 345 23.71 15.33 12.88
CA GLU A 345 22.34 15.30 12.36
C GLU A 345 22.17 16.11 11.07
N LEU A 346 21.79 15.41 10.00
CA LEU A 346 21.52 16.01 8.70
C LEU A 346 20.03 16.30 8.55
N HIS A 347 19.68 17.56 8.31
CA HIS A 347 18.29 17.95 8.06
C HIS A 347 18.06 18.15 6.56
N VAL A 348 17.16 17.35 5.97
CA VAL A 348 16.79 17.44 4.56
C VAL A 348 15.38 18.01 4.45
N GLY A 349 15.28 19.25 3.96
CA GLY A 349 14.00 19.96 3.80
C GLY A 349 13.56 20.15 2.35
N ALA A 350 12.53 20.96 2.16
CA ALA A 350 11.87 21.19 0.87
C ALA A 350 12.80 21.58 -0.30
N ALA A 351 13.91 22.28 -0.04
CA ALA A 351 14.89 22.67 -1.06
C ALA A 351 15.50 21.46 -1.81
N PHE A 352 15.59 20.29 -1.15
CA PHE A 352 16.06 19.06 -1.76
C PHE A 352 15.01 18.42 -2.69
N PHE A 353 13.73 18.50 -2.33
CA PHE A 353 12.65 17.79 -3.03
C PHE A 353 11.98 18.62 -4.12
N ASN A 354 11.71 19.90 -3.86
CA ASN A 354 10.90 20.77 -4.73
C ASN A 354 11.40 20.86 -6.19
N PRO A 355 12.72 20.97 -6.48
CA PRO A 355 13.20 21.03 -7.87
C PRO A 355 12.78 19.81 -8.70
N TRP A 356 12.75 18.64 -8.08
CA TRP A 356 12.45 17.38 -8.75
C TRP A 356 10.96 17.14 -8.93
N VAL A 357 10.12 17.61 -8.01
CA VAL A 357 8.66 17.44 -8.07
C VAL A 357 8.11 18.08 -9.34
N GLY A 358 8.48 19.34 -9.61
CA GLY A 358 8.06 20.05 -10.82
C GLY A 358 8.58 19.38 -12.09
N ALA A 359 9.87 19.04 -12.13
CA ALA A 359 10.50 18.40 -13.29
C ALA A 359 9.88 17.03 -13.60
N VAL A 360 9.73 16.17 -12.58
CA VAL A 360 9.11 14.85 -12.70
C VAL A 360 7.65 14.98 -13.14
N GLY A 361 6.88 15.90 -12.55
CA GLY A 361 5.49 16.14 -12.91
C GLY A 361 5.32 16.52 -14.39
N ILE A 362 6.14 17.43 -14.89
CA ILE A 362 6.13 17.85 -16.30
C ILE A 362 6.46 16.67 -17.22
N VAL A 363 7.52 15.91 -16.91
CA VAL A 363 7.94 14.76 -17.72
C VAL A 363 6.88 13.67 -17.74
N LEU A 364 6.30 13.32 -16.58
CA LEU A 364 5.22 12.33 -16.49
C LEU A 364 3.98 12.80 -17.26
N GLY A 365 3.58 14.07 -17.12
CA GLY A 365 2.47 14.65 -17.86
C GLY A 365 2.67 14.57 -19.37
N TRP A 366 3.87 14.93 -19.86
CA TRP A 366 4.22 14.80 -21.27
C TRP A 366 4.18 13.33 -21.74
N LEU A 367 4.77 12.40 -20.98
CA LEU A 367 4.76 10.97 -21.31
C LEU A 367 3.34 10.41 -21.37
N LEU A 368 2.45 10.82 -20.46
CA LEU A 368 1.04 10.43 -20.47
C LEU A 368 0.31 10.96 -21.71
N ILE A 369 0.55 12.21 -22.10
CA ILE A 369 -0.02 12.79 -23.33
C ILE A 369 0.45 12.00 -24.56
N GLN A 370 1.75 11.74 -24.69
CA GLN A 370 2.31 10.97 -25.81
C GLN A 370 1.74 9.56 -25.86
N SER A 371 1.66 8.91 -24.70
CA SER A 371 1.06 7.59 -24.52
C SER A 371 -0.40 7.56 -25.01
N ASN A 372 -1.19 8.59 -24.68
CA ASN A 372 -2.59 8.72 -25.09
C ASN A 372 -2.76 9.04 -26.59
N ILE A 373 -1.94 9.94 -27.15
CA ILE A 373 -1.94 10.20 -28.61
C ILE A 373 -1.64 8.91 -29.37
N GLN A 374 -0.67 8.15 -28.88
CA GLN A 374 -0.27 6.90 -29.51
C GLN A 374 -1.36 5.81 -29.41
N SER A 375 -2.11 5.74 -28.31
CA SER A 375 -3.23 4.79 -28.17
C SER A 375 -4.40 5.17 -29.09
N GLN A 376 -4.75 6.46 -29.20
CA GLN A 376 -5.81 6.92 -30.10
C GLN A 376 -5.49 6.70 -31.57
N LYS A 377 -4.24 6.95 -31.99
CA LYS A 377 -3.77 6.64 -33.35
C LYS A 377 -3.90 5.16 -33.71
N ARG A 378 -3.86 4.26 -32.71
CA ARG A 378 -4.07 2.82 -32.93
C ARG A 378 -5.54 2.45 -33.04
N ALA A 379 -6.41 3.03 -32.22
CA ALA A 379 -7.85 2.75 -32.29
C ALA A 379 -8.50 3.16 -33.62
N ARG A 380 -7.84 4.05 -34.39
CA ARG A 380 -8.27 4.50 -35.71
C ARG A 380 -7.72 3.68 -36.89
N LYS A 381 -6.76 2.78 -36.64
CA LYS A 381 -6.22 1.84 -37.65
C LYS A 381 -6.85 0.48 -37.45
#